data_AF-A0A0U1LSM7-F1
#
_entry.id   AF-A0A0U1LSM7-F1
#
_cell.length_a   1.000
_cell.length_b   1.000
_cell.length_c   1.000
_cell.angle_alpha   90.00
_cell.angle_beta   90.00
_cell.angle_gamma   90.00
#
_symmetry.space_group_name_H-M   'P 1'
#
loop_
_entity.id
_entity.type
_entity.pdbx_description
1 polymer ?
#
loop_
_entity_poly.entity_id
_entity_poly.type
_entity_poly.pdbx_seq_one_letter_code
_entity_poly.pdbx_strand_id
1 'polypeptide(L)'
;MAVNEFVKVASPTDILADAILDIVQSYGMHTKAADNGTTTVKEWEGRLKFKKHVEHWICVNEPIRFVIPSFPFKSENPDKVTGSLPDMSEYIGLFRLHALTLDIQQVYNLGAEVTVASDDIYPTSDEKVWEYSQAINHMAKSYNFNVRICSPHELLKLPNSVVDRKSYIDGLVQCRSIINKRTKPEKLEELFKRDPDSLRTYSQMSRFYEVDLKHTPILKNLNRTQGKVVTKKLARATMARSEAFTGLVLEALPNHVRLSVHASSGTVKLSFPLVPQGSNKASMFRVPWMSSIAVNVAGECQSVFSADVRDTHDLIYKNDKPWCYRERHPLFQFDSDNVVLEHIYPRGLAIINLSAKTSVMSAADVEKARELRRLQPVYVFDFGNLTDGLLEEELVLHEQLLKGDILLGEKEVAAEDELLV
;
A
#
# COMPACT_ATOMS: atom_id res chain seq x y z
N MET A 1 -45.79 32.08 17.68
CA MET A 1 -44.84 31.23 18.44
C MET A 1 -43.70 30.91 17.50
N ALA A 2 -42.57 31.61 17.65
CA ALA A 2 -41.37 31.33 16.88
C ALA A 2 -40.74 30.04 17.43
N VAL A 3 -40.57 29.04 16.56
CA VAL A 3 -39.85 27.81 16.88
C VAL A 3 -38.37 28.19 16.93
N ASN A 4 -37.82 28.30 18.15
CA ASN A 4 -36.38 28.40 18.33
C ASN A 4 -35.76 27.07 17.87
N GLU A 5 -35.18 27.06 16.67
CA GLU A 5 -34.20 26.05 16.30
C GLU A 5 -32.98 26.25 17.21
N PHE A 6 -32.90 25.44 18.26
CA PHE A 6 -31.67 25.32 19.04
C PHE A 6 -30.58 24.78 18.12
N VAL A 7 -29.67 25.64 17.69
CA VAL A 7 -28.40 25.23 17.09
C VAL A 7 -27.66 24.43 18.16
N LYS A 8 -27.66 23.11 18.03
CA LYS A 8 -26.99 22.20 18.96
C LYS A 8 -25.49 22.41 18.80
N VAL A 9 -24.85 23.05 19.77
CA VAL A 9 -23.39 23.22 19.80
C VAL A 9 -22.76 21.83 19.80
N ALA A 10 -21.89 21.55 18.82
CA ALA A 10 -21.22 20.26 18.69
C ALA A 10 -20.39 19.98 19.96
N SER A 11 -20.48 18.76 20.50
CA SER A 11 -19.66 18.37 21.64
C SER A 11 -18.18 18.28 21.25
N PRO A 12 -17.22 18.36 22.21
CA PRO A 12 -15.80 18.12 21.90
C PRO A 12 -15.55 16.77 21.21
N THR A 13 -16.30 15.73 21.60
CA THR A 13 -16.29 14.42 20.95
C THR A 13 -16.78 14.48 19.51
N ASP A 14 -17.85 15.23 19.24
CA ASP A 14 -18.37 15.41 17.89
C ASP A 14 -17.34 16.07 16.97
N ILE A 15 -16.68 17.13 17.45
CA ILE A 15 -15.67 17.89 16.71
C ILE A 15 -14.47 17.00 16.40
N LEU A 16 -13.98 16.25 17.38
CA LEU A 16 -12.85 15.34 17.21
C LEU A 16 -13.20 14.18 16.26
N ALA A 17 -14.39 13.61 16.38
CA ALA A 17 -14.85 12.56 15.48
C ALA A 17 -14.93 13.06 14.03
N ASP A 18 -15.39 14.29 13.81
CA ASP A 18 -15.41 14.90 12.48
C ASP A 18 -13.98 15.13 11.94
N ALA A 19 -13.05 15.62 12.75
CA ALA A 19 -11.65 15.79 12.34
C ALA A 19 -10.99 14.47 11.92
N ILE A 20 -11.24 13.38 12.67
CA ILE A 20 -10.74 12.05 12.34
C ILE A 20 -11.34 11.54 11.03
N LEU A 21 -12.63 11.78 10.82
CA LEU A 21 -13.30 11.40 9.58
C LEU A 21 -12.82 12.22 8.38
N ASP A 22 -12.44 13.49 8.55
CA ASP A 22 -11.83 14.29 7.48
C ASP A 22 -10.47 13.74 7.06
N ILE A 23 -9.68 13.25 8.01
CA ILE A 23 -8.44 12.51 7.72
C ILE A 23 -8.77 11.25 6.93
N VAL A 24 -9.70 10.41 7.41
CA VAL A 24 -10.08 9.18 6.69
C VAL A 24 -10.60 9.48 5.27
N GLN A 25 -11.25 10.62 5.06
CA GLN A 25 -11.73 11.09 3.75
C GLN A 25 -10.60 11.45 2.79
N SER A 26 -9.50 12.01 3.28
CA SER A 26 -8.34 12.37 2.45
C SER A 26 -7.67 11.14 1.81
N TYR A 27 -7.76 9.99 2.47
CA TYR A 27 -7.24 8.72 1.96
C TYR A 27 -8.17 8.02 0.96
N GLY A 28 -9.45 8.40 0.93
CA GLY A 28 -10.47 7.68 0.20
C GLY A 28 -10.62 8.06 -1.27
N MET A 29 -11.26 7.19 -2.05
CA MET A 29 -11.66 7.46 -3.43
C MET A 29 -13.16 7.23 -3.61
N HIS A 30 -13.93 8.28 -3.36
CA HIS A 30 -15.39 8.23 -3.42
C HIS A 30 -15.88 8.68 -4.78
N THR A 31 -16.59 7.78 -5.44
CA THR A 31 -17.00 7.95 -6.83
C THR A 31 -18.49 7.67 -6.99
N LYS A 32 -19.20 8.63 -7.60
CA LYS A 32 -20.56 8.44 -8.10
C LYS A 32 -20.54 8.32 -9.62
N ALA A 33 -21.37 7.43 -10.16
CA ALA A 33 -21.66 7.43 -11.58
C ALA A 33 -22.45 8.70 -11.92
N ALA A 34 -22.04 9.41 -12.96
CA ALA A 34 -22.73 10.53 -13.56
C ALA A 34 -22.88 10.28 -15.07
N ASP A 35 -23.81 10.98 -15.72
CA ASP A 35 -24.15 10.78 -17.14
C ASP A 35 -22.94 10.97 -18.08
N ASN A 36 -21.90 11.69 -17.62
CA ASN A 36 -20.71 12.04 -18.39
C ASN A 36 -19.44 11.34 -17.87
N GLY A 37 -19.57 10.33 -17.00
CA GLY A 37 -18.45 9.62 -16.39
C GLY A 37 -18.50 9.55 -14.86
N THR A 38 -17.36 9.37 -14.22
CA THR A 38 -17.27 9.20 -12.76
C THR A 38 -16.99 10.55 -12.08
N THR A 39 -17.84 10.97 -11.13
CA THR A 39 -17.65 12.23 -10.38
C THR A 39 -17.22 11.96 -8.94
N THR A 40 -16.26 12.73 -8.43
CA THR A 40 -15.82 12.68 -7.03
C THR A 40 -16.90 13.25 -6.11
N VAL A 41 -17.20 12.56 -5.00
CA VAL A 41 -18.18 13.03 -4.01
C VAL A 41 -17.50 13.88 -2.95
N LYS A 42 -18.04 15.08 -2.66
CA LYS A 42 -17.46 16.03 -1.68
C LYS A 42 -17.65 15.61 -0.20
N GLU A 43 -18.74 14.92 0.13
CA GLU A 43 -19.00 14.41 1.49
C GLU A 43 -19.62 13.02 1.41
N TRP A 44 -19.26 12.14 2.36
CA TRP A 44 -19.78 10.77 2.36
C TRP A 44 -21.25 10.72 2.77
N GLU A 45 -22.09 10.08 1.95
CA GLU A 45 -23.49 9.82 2.32
C GLU A 45 -23.59 8.95 3.59
N GLY A 46 -22.60 8.10 3.85
CA GLY A 46 -22.52 7.27 5.07
C GLY A 46 -21.78 7.92 6.23
N ARG A 47 -21.31 9.17 6.14
CA ARG A 47 -20.44 9.81 7.15
C ARG A 47 -20.99 9.65 8.57
N LEU A 48 -22.26 9.99 8.76
CA LEU A 48 -22.92 9.92 10.06
C LEU A 48 -22.96 8.50 10.65
N LYS A 49 -23.02 7.46 9.81
CA LYS A 49 -22.97 6.06 10.26
C LYS A 49 -21.57 5.72 10.79
N PHE A 50 -20.52 6.13 10.09
CA PHE A 50 -19.14 5.89 10.49
C PHE A 50 -18.73 6.74 11.70
N LYS A 51 -19.30 7.95 11.85
CA LYS A 51 -19.06 8.82 12.99
C LYS A 51 -19.35 8.13 14.32
N LYS A 52 -20.45 7.37 14.41
CA LYS A 52 -20.80 6.61 15.61
C LYS A 52 -19.73 5.61 16.05
N HIS A 53 -19.02 5.00 15.10
CA HIS A 53 -17.93 4.07 15.41
C HIS A 53 -16.70 4.81 15.93
N VAL A 54 -16.39 5.99 15.38
CA VAL A 54 -15.30 6.85 15.87
C VAL A 54 -15.63 7.40 17.26
N GLU A 55 -16.83 7.94 17.44
CA GLU A 55 -17.34 8.43 18.74
C GLU A 55 -17.30 7.35 19.82
N HIS A 56 -17.61 6.09 19.47
CA HIS A 56 -17.50 4.99 20.40
C HIS A 56 -16.10 4.88 20.99
N TRP A 57 -15.06 4.83 20.13
CA TRP A 57 -13.67 4.68 20.58
C TRP A 57 -13.16 5.90 21.34
N ILE A 58 -13.56 7.11 20.95
CA ILE A 58 -13.26 8.34 21.72
C ILE A 58 -13.90 8.26 23.10
N CYS A 59 -15.19 7.88 23.19
CA CYS A 59 -15.92 7.80 24.46
C CYS A 59 -15.34 6.76 25.43
N VAL A 60 -14.79 5.65 24.92
CA VAL A 60 -14.13 4.64 25.77
C VAL A 60 -12.64 4.93 25.97
N ASN A 61 -12.12 6.05 25.45
CA ASN A 61 -10.73 6.48 25.58
C ASN A 61 -9.71 5.41 25.13
N GLU A 62 -9.94 4.87 23.93
CA GLU A 62 -9.10 3.85 23.29
C GLU A 62 -8.70 4.29 21.87
N PRO A 63 -7.64 3.72 21.27
CA PRO A 63 -7.31 3.99 19.86
C PRO A 63 -8.49 3.70 18.93
N ILE A 64 -8.64 4.51 17.87
CA ILE A 64 -9.69 4.27 16.88
C ILE A 64 -9.38 2.97 16.12
N ARG A 65 -10.27 1.98 16.19
CA ARG A 65 -10.01 0.68 15.55
C ARG A 65 -10.68 0.60 14.18
N PHE A 66 -9.90 0.31 13.17
CA PHE A 66 -10.35 0.10 11.80
C PHE A 66 -10.27 -1.38 11.42
N VAL A 67 -11.13 -1.80 10.51
CA VAL A 67 -11.04 -3.12 9.87
C VAL A 67 -11.13 -3.02 8.36
N ILE A 68 -10.26 -3.75 7.65
CA ILE A 68 -10.25 -3.80 6.19
C ILE A 68 -10.12 -5.24 5.68
N PRO A 69 -11.21 -5.82 5.14
CA PRO A 69 -11.14 -7.10 4.41
C PRO A 69 -10.25 -6.94 3.16
N SER A 70 -9.06 -7.55 3.18
CA SER A 70 -8.02 -7.34 2.15
C SER A 70 -6.84 -8.31 2.30
N PHE A 71 -5.89 -8.24 1.36
CA PHE A 71 -4.67 -9.05 1.31
C PHE A 71 -4.90 -10.57 1.41
N PRO A 72 -5.75 -11.17 0.55
CA PRO A 72 -6.09 -12.58 0.67
C PRO A 72 -5.04 -13.53 0.07
N PHE A 73 -4.45 -13.18 -1.07
CA PHE A 73 -3.47 -13.96 -1.84
C PHE A 73 -2.92 -13.10 -2.98
N LYS A 74 -1.76 -13.42 -3.57
CA LYS A 74 -1.22 -12.80 -4.80
C LYS A 74 -1.77 -13.50 -6.06
N SER A 75 -2.21 -12.73 -7.05
CA SER A 75 -2.73 -13.26 -8.32
C SER A 75 -1.74 -14.22 -9.00
N GLU A 76 -2.25 -15.30 -9.60
CA GLU A 76 -1.40 -16.26 -10.32
C GLU A 76 -1.11 -15.84 -11.77
N ASN A 77 -1.65 -14.70 -12.21
CA ASN A 77 -1.42 -14.23 -13.57
C ASN A 77 -0.09 -13.47 -13.67
N PRO A 78 0.95 -14.03 -14.32
CA PRO A 78 2.25 -13.36 -14.46
C PRO A 78 2.20 -12.11 -15.35
N ASP A 79 1.12 -11.90 -16.11
CA ASP A 79 0.88 -10.69 -16.89
C ASP A 79 0.41 -9.52 -16.00
N LYS A 80 0.01 -9.77 -14.74
CA LYS A 80 -0.54 -8.76 -13.83
C LYS A 80 0.39 -8.35 -12.69
N VAL A 81 1.11 -9.32 -12.12
CA VAL A 81 1.88 -9.17 -10.88
C VAL A 81 3.36 -9.42 -11.10
N THR A 82 4.18 -8.97 -10.15
CA THR A 82 5.65 -9.05 -10.21
C THR A 82 6.17 -10.45 -9.85
N GLY A 83 5.42 -11.17 -9.03
CA GLY A 83 5.77 -12.49 -8.51
C GLY A 83 4.65 -13.07 -7.66
N SER A 84 4.91 -14.17 -6.95
CA SER A 84 3.94 -14.89 -6.12
C SER A 84 3.84 -14.39 -4.67
N LEU A 85 4.81 -13.60 -4.21
CA LEU A 85 4.88 -13.08 -2.84
C LEU A 85 4.62 -11.56 -2.82
N PRO A 86 4.34 -10.99 -1.63
CA PRO A 86 4.26 -9.55 -1.43
C PRO A 86 5.47 -8.80 -1.99
N ASP A 87 5.18 -7.74 -2.74
CA ASP A 87 6.15 -6.86 -3.39
C ASP A 87 5.90 -5.40 -2.99
N MET A 88 6.42 -4.43 -3.75
CA MET A 88 6.24 -3.00 -3.44
C MET A 88 4.76 -2.60 -3.39
N SER A 89 3.87 -3.29 -4.11
CA SER A 89 2.44 -3.03 -4.10
C SER A 89 1.84 -3.26 -2.70
N GLU A 90 2.21 -4.38 -2.06
CA GLU A 90 1.77 -4.71 -0.71
C GLU A 90 2.38 -3.77 0.33
N TYR A 91 3.66 -3.42 0.17
CA TYR A 91 4.33 -2.44 1.02
C TYR A 91 3.61 -1.10 1.01
N ILE A 92 3.29 -0.56 -0.17
CA ILE A 92 2.54 0.69 -0.29
C ILE A 92 1.16 0.57 0.35
N GLY A 93 0.47 -0.55 0.16
CA GLY A 93 -0.83 -0.81 0.78
C GLY A 93 -0.78 -0.76 2.30
N LEU A 94 0.16 -1.47 2.91
CA LEU A 94 0.36 -1.48 4.36
C LEU A 94 0.84 -0.12 4.88
N PHE A 95 1.75 0.53 4.17
CA PHE A 95 2.23 1.88 4.50
C PHE A 95 1.08 2.88 4.51
N ARG A 96 0.17 2.85 3.53
CA ARG A 96 -0.98 3.76 3.49
C ARG A 96 -1.91 3.57 4.68
N LEU A 97 -2.16 2.31 5.09
CA LEU A 97 -2.93 2.01 6.30
C LEU A 97 -2.21 2.51 7.56
N HIS A 98 -0.89 2.34 7.64
CA HIS A 98 -0.08 2.86 8.73
C HIS A 98 -0.08 4.39 8.77
N ALA A 99 0.09 5.06 7.64
CA ALA A 99 0.08 6.51 7.53
C ALA A 99 -1.25 7.09 8.04
N LEU A 100 -2.39 6.45 7.74
CA LEU A 100 -3.68 6.83 8.32
C LEU A 100 -3.63 6.86 9.86
N THR A 101 -2.99 5.86 10.48
CA THR A 101 -2.87 5.82 11.95
C THR A 101 -2.02 6.96 12.51
N LEU A 102 -0.95 7.34 11.79
CA LEU A 102 -0.08 8.45 12.18
C LEU A 102 -0.80 9.79 12.05
N ASP A 103 -1.54 10.00 10.96
CA ASP A 103 -2.30 11.24 10.73
C ASP A 103 -3.40 11.40 11.77
N ILE A 104 -4.12 10.33 12.13
CA ILE A 104 -5.09 10.37 13.23
C ILE A 104 -4.42 10.69 14.56
N GLN A 105 -3.20 10.19 14.80
CA GLN A 105 -2.47 10.47 16.03
C GLN A 105 -2.15 11.96 16.21
N GLN A 106 -2.06 12.73 15.13
CA GLN A 106 -1.83 14.18 15.19
C GLN A 106 -3.01 14.95 15.81
N VAL A 107 -4.24 14.41 15.73
CA VAL A 107 -5.44 15.05 16.28
C VAL A 107 -6.02 14.31 17.49
N TYR A 108 -5.69 13.03 17.65
CA TYR A 108 -6.13 12.19 18.76
C TYR A 108 -4.93 11.41 19.32
N ASN A 109 -4.46 11.77 20.50
CA ASN A 109 -3.19 11.26 21.06
C ASN A 109 -3.09 9.73 21.14
N LEU A 110 -4.21 9.01 21.30
CA LEU A 110 -4.24 7.54 21.34
C LEU A 110 -4.14 6.91 19.94
N GLY A 111 -4.22 7.72 18.88
CA GLY A 111 -4.08 7.30 17.49
C GLY A 111 -5.15 6.32 17.04
N ALA A 112 -4.75 5.41 16.16
CA ALA A 112 -5.60 4.39 15.58
C ALA A 112 -4.84 3.08 15.39
N GLU A 113 -5.57 1.99 15.18
CA GLU A 113 -5.03 0.69 14.76
C GLU A 113 -5.85 0.18 13.57
N VAL A 114 -5.18 -0.44 12.58
CA VAL A 114 -5.86 -1.09 11.47
C VAL A 114 -5.73 -2.61 11.57
N THR A 115 -6.86 -3.31 11.61
CA THR A 115 -6.92 -4.76 11.43
C THR A 115 -7.18 -5.11 9.95
N VAL A 116 -6.23 -5.79 9.30
CA VAL A 116 -6.44 -6.45 8.01
C VAL A 116 -7.12 -7.79 8.26
N ALA A 117 -8.38 -7.92 7.86
CA ALA A 117 -9.10 -9.20 7.92
C ALA A 117 -8.84 -9.96 6.61
N SER A 118 -7.87 -10.88 6.61
CA SER A 118 -7.58 -11.69 5.43
C SER A 118 -8.75 -12.61 5.14
N ASP A 119 -9.28 -12.57 3.91
CA ASP A 119 -10.31 -13.51 3.47
C ASP A 119 -9.69 -14.69 2.70
N ASP A 120 -10.42 -15.82 2.67
CA ASP A 120 -10.03 -17.04 1.95
C ASP A 120 -11.20 -17.50 1.07
N ILE A 121 -11.70 -16.57 0.26
CA ILE A 121 -12.90 -16.74 -0.58
C ILE A 121 -12.58 -16.84 -2.06
N TYR A 122 -11.32 -16.73 -2.46
CA TYR A 122 -10.89 -16.75 -3.85
C TYR A 122 -10.39 -18.14 -4.27
N PRO A 123 -10.49 -18.51 -5.56
CA PRO A 123 -10.01 -19.80 -6.05
C PRO A 123 -8.48 -19.79 -6.20
N THR A 124 -7.78 -20.10 -5.12
CA THR A 124 -6.32 -20.31 -5.11
C THR A 124 -5.98 -21.48 -4.19
N SER A 125 -4.72 -21.93 -4.15
CA SER A 125 -4.32 -23.05 -3.28
C SER A 125 -4.09 -22.60 -1.84
N ASP A 126 -4.37 -23.48 -0.89
CA ASP A 126 -4.24 -23.20 0.55
C ASP A 126 -2.79 -22.90 0.94
N GLU A 127 -1.83 -23.54 0.26
CA GLU A 127 -0.41 -23.27 0.42
C GLU A 127 -0.06 -21.82 0.08
N LYS A 128 -0.61 -21.29 -1.02
CA LYS A 128 -0.36 -19.92 -1.45
C LYS A 128 -1.00 -18.90 -0.51
N VAL A 129 -2.21 -19.20 -0.01
CA VAL A 129 -2.86 -18.37 1.02
C VAL A 129 -1.98 -18.29 2.27
N TRP A 130 -1.46 -19.44 2.73
CA TRP A 130 -0.57 -19.48 3.88
C TRP A 130 0.74 -18.71 3.63
N GLU A 131 1.44 -18.98 2.53
CA GLU A 131 2.71 -18.33 2.19
C GLU A 131 2.56 -16.80 2.10
N TYR A 132 1.49 -16.35 1.42
CA TYR A 132 1.17 -14.94 1.28
C TYR A 132 0.82 -14.29 2.63
N SER A 133 -0.03 -14.93 3.44
CA SER A 133 -0.42 -14.44 4.77
C SER A 133 0.80 -14.27 5.69
N GLN A 134 1.72 -15.24 5.68
CA GLN A 134 2.93 -15.15 6.50
C GLN A 134 3.87 -14.05 6.02
N ALA A 135 4.02 -13.90 4.70
CA ALA A 135 4.83 -12.84 4.13
C ALA A 135 4.27 -11.44 4.40
N ILE A 136 2.94 -11.25 4.35
CA ILE A 136 2.28 -9.98 4.71
C ILE A 136 2.47 -9.65 6.19
N ASN A 137 2.27 -10.62 7.07
CA ASN A 137 2.49 -10.43 8.51
C ASN A 137 3.95 -10.10 8.84
N HIS A 138 4.89 -10.78 8.16
CA HIS A 138 6.31 -10.47 8.28
C HIS A 138 6.61 -9.06 7.79
N MET A 139 6.09 -8.65 6.62
CA MET A 139 6.28 -7.31 6.08
C MET A 139 5.77 -6.22 7.03
N ALA A 140 4.55 -6.35 7.55
CA ALA A 140 3.99 -5.39 8.50
C ALA A 140 4.88 -5.22 9.75
N LYS A 141 5.39 -6.32 10.30
CA LYS A 141 6.30 -6.31 11.46
C LYS A 141 7.67 -5.73 11.14
N SER A 142 8.29 -6.14 10.03
CA SER A 142 9.64 -5.72 9.65
C SER A 142 9.74 -4.22 9.38
N TYR A 143 8.66 -3.60 8.87
CA TYR A 143 8.56 -2.14 8.71
C TYR A 143 7.93 -1.42 9.90
N ASN A 144 7.65 -2.13 11.00
CA ASN A 144 7.00 -1.59 12.20
C ASN A 144 5.70 -0.80 11.90
N PHE A 145 4.90 -1.31 10.96
CA PHE A 145 3.62 -0.71 10.63
C PHE A 145 2.59 -1.00 11.70
N ASN A 146 1.81 0.03 12.06
CA ASN A 146 0.68 -0.07 12.97
C ASN A 146 -0.55 -0.71 12.28
N VAL A 147 -0.34 -1.92 11.78
CA VAL A 147 -1.30 -2.72 11.02
C VAL A 147 -1.21 -4.16 11.50
N ARG A 148 -2.34 -4.69 11.96
CA ARG A 148 -2.46 -6.05 12.46
C ARG A 148 -3.07 -6.96 11.41
N ILE A 149 -2.41 -8.07 11.12
CA ILE A 149 -2.91 -9.09 10.19
C ILE A 149 -3.72 -10.12 10.97
N CYS A 150 -5.03 -10.18 10.72
CA CYS A 150 -5.95 -11.08 11.37
C CYS A 150 -6.35 -12.20 10.40
N SER A 151 -5.97 -13.43 10.73
CA SER A 151 -6.32 -14.61 9.95
C SER A 151 -7.81 -14.95 10.05
N PRO A 152 -8.39 -15.69 9.07
CA PRO A 152 -9.75 -16.19 9.18
C PRO A 152 -10.01 -16.97 10.47
N HIS A 153 -9.05 -17.79 10.91
CA HIS A 153 -9.19 -18.59 12.12
C HIS A 153 -9.31 -17.73 13.37
N GLU A 154 -8.46 -16.71 13.48
CA GLU A 154 -8.48 -15.78 14.60
C GLU A 154 -9.78 -14.98 14.63
N LEU A 155 -10.19 -14.44 13.47
CA LEU A 155 -11.45 -13.70 13.32
C LEU A 155 -12.65 -14.55 13.74
N LEU A 156 -12.64 -15.84 13.40
CA LEU A 156 -13.68 -16.81 13.72
C LEU A 156 -13.51 -17.46 15.10
N LYS A 157 -12.53 -17.02 15.90
CA LYS A 157 -12.21 -17.52 17.23
C LYS A 157 -12.00 -19.05 17.27
N LEU A 158 -11.39 -19.59 16.24
CA LEU A 158 -11.01 -21.00 16.18
C LEU A 158 -9.70 -21.22 16.97
N PRO A 159 -9.53 -22.37 17.63
CA PRO A 159 -8.32 -22.67 18.41
C PRO A 159 -7.09 -22.62 17.51
N ASN A 160 -6.12 -21.74 17.78
CA ASN A 160 -4.99 -21.51 16.85
C ASN A 160 -3.75 -20.87 17.51
N SER A 161 -3.34 -21.32 18.70
CA SER A 161 -2.07 -20.86 19.28
C SER A 161 -0.92 -21.67 18.68
N VAL A 162 -0.19 -21.05 17.74
CA VAL A 162 0.99 -21.55 17.00
C VAL A 162 0.60 -22.33 15.73
N VAL A 163 0.45 -21.62 14.61
CA VAL A 163 -0.02 -22.22 13.37
C VAL A 163 1.16 -22.54 12.44
N ASP A 164 1.70 -23.75 12.58
CA ASP A 164 2.52 -24.34 11.53
C ASP A 164 1.70 -24.46 10.23
N ARG A 165 2.37 -24.67 9.08
CA ARG A 165 1.72 -24.72 7.76
C ARG A 165 0.54 -25.70 7.71
N LYS A 166 0.68 -26.88 8.32
CA LYS A 166 -0.32 -27.93 8.24
C LYS A 166 -1.56 -27.53 9.04
N SER A 167 -1.39 -27.12 10.29
CA SER A 167 -2.50 -26.66 11.15
C SER A 167 -3.27 -25.50 10.54
N TYR A 168 -2.58 -24.59 9.84
CA TYR A 168 -3.23 -23.46 9.18
C TYR A 168 -4.17 -23.94 8.08
N ILE A 169 -3.63 -24.74 7.16
CA ILE A 169 -4.36 -25.27 6.01
C ILE A 169 -5.54 -26.13 6.49
N ASP A 170 -5.31 -27.04 7.44
CA ASP A 170 -6.36 -27.90 7.98
C ASP A 170 -7.51 -27.07 8.60
N GLY A 171 -7.19 -25.96 9.29
CA GLY A 171 -8.18 -25.06 9.87
C GLY A 171 -8.96 -24.21 8.85
N LEU A 172 -8.43 -23.99 7.64
CA LEU A 172 -9.16 -23.25 6.58
C LEU A 172 -10.44 -24.00 6.18
N VAL A 173 -10.45 -25.33 6.26
CA VAL A 173 -11.64 -26.16 6.01
C VAL A 173 -12.78 -25.77 6.95
N GLN A 174 -12.47 -25.60 8.24
CA GLN A 174 -13.45 -25.17 9.24
C GLN A 174 -13.90 -23.73 9.01
N CYS A 175 -12.97 -22.82 8.70
CA CYS A 175 -13.28 -21.43 8.35
C CYS A 175 -14.27 -21.36 7.18
N ARG A 176 -13.96 -22.05 6.08
CA ARG A 176 -14.81 -22.13 4.88
C ARG A 176 -16.17 -22.75 5.19
N SER A 177 -16.23 -23.77 6.06
CA SER A 177 -17.50 -24.36 6.50
C SER A 177 -18.40 -23.34 7.19
N ILE A 178 -17.85 -22.50 8.08
CA ILE A 178 -18.58 -21.42 8.76
C ILE A 178 -19.06 -20.36 7.77
N ILE A 179 -18.18 -19.91 6.86
CA ILE A 179 -18.52 -18.93 5.82
C ILE A 179 -19.63 -19.48 4.90
N ASN A 180 -19.51 -20.73 4.47
CA ASN A 180 -20.48 -21.37 3.58
C ASN A 180 -21.87 -21.51 4.24
N LYS A 181 -21.93 -21.83 5.54
CA LYS A 181 -23.21 -21.86 6.29
C LYS A 181 -23.94 -20.51 6.30
N ARG A 182 -23.20 -19.40 6.18
CA ARG A 182 -23.75 -18.04 6.14
C ARG A 182 -23.92 -17.49 4.73
N THR A 183 -23.39 -18.18 3.73
CA THR A 183 -23.42 -17.77 2.33
C THR A 183 -24.83 -17.95 1.78
N LYS A 184 -25.41 -16.88 1.23
CA LYS A 184 -26.79 -16.82 0.73
C LYS A 184 -26.84 -16.35 -0.73
N PRO A 185 -26.45 -17.19 -1.72
CA PRO A 185 -26.39 -16.79 -3.12
C PRO A 185 -27.74 -16.33 -3.69
N GLU A 186 -28.84 -16.86 -3.16
CA GLU A 186 -30.21 -16.51 -3.53
C GLU A 186 -30.58 -15.05 -3.22
N LYS A 187 -29.87 -14.41 -2.28
CA LYS A 187 -30.10 -13.00 -1.89
C LYS A 187 -29.33 -11.98 -2.72
N LEU A 188 -28.47 -12.42 -3.63
CA LEU A 188 -27.63 -11.50 -4.42
C LEU A 188 -28.43 -10.53 -5.28
N GLU A 189 -29.56 -10.96 -5.86
CA GLU A 189 -30.39 -10.07 -6.67
C GLU A 189 -31.02 -8.95 -5.85
N GLU A 190 -31.46 -9.25 -4.62
CA GLU A 190 -31.95 -8.24 -3.68
C GLU A 190 -30.82 -7.29 -3.27
N LEU A 191 -29.63 -7.83 -2.97
CA LEU A 191 -28.45 -7.05 -2.63
C LEU A 191 -28.08 -6.07 -3.75
N PHE A 192 -28.02 -6.52 -5.01
CA PHE A 192 -27.66 -5.67 -6.14
C PHE A 192 -28.70 -4.60 -6.44
N LYS A 193 -29.98 -4.87 -6.18
CA LYS A 193 -31.05 -3.86 -6.31
C LYS A 193 -30.96 -2.78 -5.23
N ARG A 194 -30.62 -3.16 -4.00
CA ARG A 194 -30.56 -2.23 -2.85
C ARG A 194 -29.22 -1.48 -2.74
N ASP A 195 -28.13 -2.11 -3.15
CA ASP A 195 -26.76 -1.59 -3.01
C ASP A 195 -26.03 -1.54 -4.37
N PRO A 196 -26.05 -0.37 -5.03
CA PRO A 196 -25.30 -0.14 -6.27
C PRO A 196 -23.79 -0.38 -6.13
N ASP A 197 -23.19 -0.19 -4.95
CA ASP A 197 -21.76 -0.44 -4.75
C ASP A 197 -21.43 -1.93 -4.79
N SER A 198 -22.33 -2.78 -4.29
CA SER A 198 -22.23 -4.23 -4.40
C SER A 198 -22.33 -4.69 -5.86
N LEU A 199 -23.26 -4.13 -6.64
CA LEU A 199 -23.34 -4.42 -8.08
C LEU A 199 -22.08 -3.97 -8.83
N ARG A 200 -21.54 -2.80 -8.49
CA ARG A 200 -20.26 -2.31 -9.04
C ARG A 200 -19.09 -3.22 -8.68
N THR A 201 -19.05 -3.71 -7.44
CA THR A 201 -18.01 -4.66 -6.97
C THR A 201 -18.09 -5.96 -7.75
N TYR A 202 -19.28 -6.55 -7.87
CA TYR A 202 -19.52 -7.75 -8.68
C TYR A 202 -19.10 -7.57 -10.14
N SER A 203 -19.50 -6.45 -10.77
CA SER A 203 -19.21 -6.17 -12.17
C SER A 203 -17.70 -6.05 -12.44
N GLN A 204 -16.97 -5.42 -11.52
CA GLN A 204 -15.51 -5.37 -11.57
C GLN A 204 -14.91 -6.76 -11.37
N MET A 205 -15.37 -7.52 -10.37
CA MET A 205 -14.92 -8.88 -10.09
C MET A 205 -15.07 -9.84 -11.27
N SER A 206 -16.18 -9.78 -12.00
CA SER A 206 -16.33 -10.62 -13.21
C SER A 206 -15.28 -10.30 -14.28
N ARG A 207 -14.94 -9.01 -14.45
CA ARG A 207 -13.90 -8.58 -15.40
C ARG A 207 -12.50 -8.95 -14.92
N PHE A 208 -12.25 -8.87 -13.61
CA PHE A 208 -11.00 -9.30 -13.00
C PHE A 208 -10.75 -10.79 -13.27
N TYR A 209 -11.75 -11.65 -13.05
CA TYR A 209 -11.58 -13.08 -13.28
C TYR A 209 -11.34 -13.46 -14.74
N GLU A 210 -11.82 -12.69 -15.72
CA GLU A 210 -11.47 -12.91 -17.14
C GLU A 210 -9.96 -12.74 -17.39
N VAL A 211 -9.30 -11.86 -16.63
CA VAL A 211 -7.86 -11.62 -16.74
C VAL A 211 -7.07 -12.57 -15.82
N ASP A 212 -7.42 -12.66 -14.54
CA ASP A 212 -6.65 -13.44 -13.54
C ASP A 212 -6.59 -14.91 -13.86
N LEU A 213 -7.68 -15.48 -14.35
CA LEU A 213 -7.78 -16.92 -14.54
C LEU A 213 -7.30 -17.38 -15.92
N LYS A 214 -6.83 -16.45 -16.77
CA LYS A 214 -6.40 -16.71 -18.16
C LYS A 214 -5.44 -17.89 -18.27
N HIS A 215 -4.48 -17.99 -17.35
CA HIS A 215 -3.43 -19.02 -17.36
C HIS A 215 -3.75 -20.22 -16.46
N THR A 216 -4.92 -20.24 -15.83
CA THR A 216 -5.33 -21.31 -14.91
C THR A 216 -6.09 -22.42 -15.64
N PRO A 217 -6.12 -23.66 -15.10
CA PRO A 217 -6.96 -24.74 -15.64
C PRO A 217 -8.44 -24.38 -15.80
N ILE A 218 -8.93 -23.38 -15.05
CA ILE A 218 -10.32 -22.92 -15.10
C ILE A 218 -10.68 -22.34 -16.47
N LEU A 219 -9.77 -21.59 -17.11
CA LEU A 219 -10.03 -20.94 -18.42
C LEU A 219 -9.18 -21.46 -19.57
N LYS A 220 -8.12 -22.25 -19.32
CA LYS A 220 -7.11 -22.66 -20.31
C LYS A 220 -7.65 -23.21 -21.64
N ASN A 221 -8.81 -23.87 -21.62
CA ASN A 221 -9.42 -24.50 -22.80
C ASN A 221 -10.78 -23.89 -23.20
N LEU A 222 -11.13 -22.73 -22.66
CA LEU A 222 -12.41 -22.07 -22.93
C LEU A 222 -12.23 -20.93 -23.93
N ASN A 223 -13.16 -20.83 -24.89
CA ASN A 223 -13.23 -19.63 -25.70
C ASN A 223 -13.75 -18.42 -24.88
N ARG A 224 -13.63 -17.21 -25.43
CA ARG A 224 -14.03 -15.97 -24.75
C ARG A 224 -15.46 -16.00 -24.19
N THR A 225 -16.41 -16.57 -24.93
CA THR A 225 -17.82 -16.63 -24.51
C THR A 225 -18.01 -17.62 -23.37
N GLN A 226 -17.41 -18.81 -23.46
CA GLN A 226 -17.43 -19.82 -22.40
C GLN A 226 -16.75 -19.30 -21.12
N GLY A 227 -15.58 -18.67 -21.25
CA GLY A 227 -14.86 -18.07 -20.13
C GLY A 227 -15.68 -16.98 -19.43
N LYS A 228 -16.40 -16.12 -20.17
CA LYS A 228 -17.32 -15.14 -19.60
C LYS A 228 -18.45 -15.75 -18.77
N VAL A 229 -18.99 -16.91 -19.19
CA VAL A 229 -20.02 -17.62 -18.42
C VAL A 229 -19.45 -18.15 -17.11
N VAL A 230 -18.26 -18.76 -17.15
CA VAL A 230 -17.59 -19.31 -15.96
C VAL A 230 -17.20 -18.22 -14.97
N THR A 231 -16.55 -17.16 -15.44
CA THR A 231 -16.11 -16.03 -14.61
C THR A 231 -17.27 -15.28 -13.96
N LYS A 232 -18.41 -15.10 -14.66
CA LYS A 232 -19.63 -14.56 -14.05
C LYS A 232 -20.18 -15.44 -12.94
N LYS A 233 -20.27 -16.77 -13.15
CA LYS A 233 -20.73 -17.71 -12.11
C LYS A 233 -19.81 -17.66 -10.88
N LEU A 234 -18.50 -17.67 -11.10
CA LEU A 234 -17.51 -17.57 -10.04
C LEU A 234 -17.57 -16.22 -9.30
N ALA A 235 -17.74 -15.12 -10.02
CA ALA A 235 -17.94 -13.79 -9.42
C ALA A 235 -19.18 -13.76 -8.52
N ARG A 236 -20.30 -14.37 -8.95
CA ARG A 236 -21.49 -14.47 -8.08
C ARG A 236 -21.21 -15.29 -6.82
N ALA A 237 -20.59 -16.46 -6.97
CA ALA A 237 -20.24 -17.31 -5.83
C ALA A 237 -19.26 -16.61 -4.86
N THR A 238 -18.31 -15.84 -5.40
CA THR A 238 -17.37 -15.05 -4.59
C THR A 238 -18.11 -13.93 -3.86
N MET A 239 -18.99 -13.19 -4.55
CA MET A 239 -19.76 -12.09 -3.93
C MET A 239 -20.62 -12.58 -2.76
N ALA A 240 -21.28 -13.73 -2.92
CA ALA A 240 -22.08 -14.31 -1.83
C ALA A 240 -21.22 -14.67 -0.61
N ARG A 241 -20.01 -15.21 -0.84
CA ARG A 241 -19.05 -15.51 0.25
C ARG A 241 -18.45 -14.24 0.85
N SER A 242 -18.14 -13.22 0.06
CA SER A 242 -17.67 -11.91 0.54
C SER A 242 -18.70 -11.24 1.46
N GLU A 243 -19.99 -11.35 1.13
CA GLU A 243 -21.08 -10.83 1.96
C GLU A 243 -21.18 -11.59 3.28
N ALA A 244 -21.14 -12.92 3.24
CA ALA A 244 -21.12 -13.75 4.45
C ALA A 244 -19.91 -13.44 5.35
N PHE A 245 -18.73 -13.31 4.75
CA PHE A 245 -17.50 -12.94 5.46
C PHE A 245 -17.58 -11.54 6.05
N THR A 246 -18.16 -10.57 5.31
CA THR A 246 -18.42 -9.22 5.84
C THR A 246 -19.31 -9.27 7.08
N GLY A 247 -20.38 -10.07 7.06
CA GLY A 247 -21.23 -10.26 8.24
C GLY A 247 -20.47 -10.82 9.43
N LEU A 248 -19.59 -11.81 9.20
CA LEU A 248 -18.72 -12.38 10.24
C LEU A 248 -17.73 -11.34 10.82
N VAL A 249 -17.13 -10.51 9.96
CA VAL A 249 -16.26 -9.40 10.39
C VAL A 249 -17.03 -8.42 11.29
N LEU A 250 -18.23 -8.01 10.88
CA LEU A 250 -19.06 -7.07 11.65
C LEU A 250 -19.52 -7.65 12.98
N GLU A 251 -19.75 -8.96 13.08
CA GLU A 251 -20.06 -9.61 14.36
C GLU A 251 -18.84 -9.75 15.26
N ALA A 252 -17.67 -10.06 14.70
CA ALA A 252 -16.44 -10.20 15.47
C ALA A 252 -15.90 -8.84 15.95
N LEU A 253 -16.09 -7.79 15.16
CA LEU A 253 -15.50 -6.46 15.34
C LEU A 253 -16.57 -5.34 15.21
N PRO A 254 -17.63 -5.36 16.04
CA PRO A 254 -18.84 -4.56 15.83
C PRO A 254 -18.63 -3.05 15.90
N ASN A 255 -17.62 -2.59 16.65
CA ASN A 255 -17.33 -1.17 16.80
C ASN A 255 -16.23 -0.67 15.85
N HIS A 256 -15.61 -1.55 15.05
CA HIS A 256 -14.54 -1.11 14.15
C HIS A 256 -15.10 -0.30 12.99
N VAL A 257 -14.36 0.75 12.60
CA VAL A 257 -14.65 1.52 11.39
C VAL A 257 -14.26 0.66 10.18
N ARG A 258 -15.25 0.29 9.35
CA ARG A 258 -15.04 -0.60 8.20
C ARG A 258 -14.56 0.16 6.96
N LEU A 259 -13.32 -0.09 6.57
CA LEU A 259 -12.74 0.32 5.29
C LEU A 259 -13.00 -0.75 4.21
N SER A 260 -12.81 -0.37 2.95
CA SER A 260 -12.93 -1.26 1.80
C SER A 260 -11.99 -0.90 0.68
N VAL A 261 -11.33 -1.90 0.10
CA VAL A 261 -10.48 -1.75 -1.09
C VAL A 261 -11.26 -1.56 -2.39
N HIS A 262 -12.60 -1.48 -2.35
CA HIS A 262 -13.41 -1.29 -3.55
C HIS A 262 -13.89 0.15 -3.62
N ALA A 263 -14.02 0.66 -4.85
CA ALA A 263 -14.74 1.90 -5.10
C ALA A 263 -16.13 1.86 -4.44
N SER A 264 -16.47 2.94 -3.73
CA SER A 264 -17.75 3.12 -3.02
C SER A 264 -18.35 4.49 -3.31
N SER A 265 -19.68 4.57 -3.32
CA SER A 265 -20.43 5.83 -3.21
C SER A 265 -20.29 6.46 -1.81
N GLY A 266 -19.75 5.71 -0.84
CA GLY A 266 -19.55 6.14 0.55
C GLY A 266 -20.74 5.85 1.47
N THR A 267 -21.76 5.11 1.01
CA THR A 267 -23.02 4.86 1.74
C THR A 267 -22.94 3.72 2.77
N VAL A 268 -22.26 2.63 2.41
CA VAL A 268 -22.21 1.36 3.17
C VAL A 268 -20.78 0.94 3.54
N LYS A 269 -19.76 1.47 2.86
CA LYS A 269 -18.36 1.18 3.11
C LYS A 269 -17.49 2.39 2.76
N LEU A 270 -16.38 2.58 3.47
CA LEU A 270 -15.42 3.64 3.17
C LEU A 270 -14.39 3.12 2.18
N SER A 271 -14.41 3.64 0.94
CA SER A 271 -13.42 3.27 -0.06
C SER A 271 -12.03 3.77 0.35
N PHE A 272 -11.06 2.88 0.42
CA PHE A 272 -9.68 3.13 0.79
C PHE A 272 -8.76 2.46 -0.24
N PRO A 273 -8.34 3.17 -1.31
CA PRO A 273 -7.36 2.65 -2.26
C PRO A 273 -6.04 2.36 -1.55
N LEU A 274 -5.55 1.14 -1.70
CA LEU A 274 -4.27 0.70 -1.14
C LEU A 274 -3.08 1.00 -2.04
N VAL A 275 -3.32 1.37 -3.30
CA VAL A 275 -2.25 1.68 -4.26
C VAL A 275 -2.64 2.86 -5.14
N PRO A 276 -1.67 3.60 -5.70
CA PRO A 276 -1.93 4.70 -6.62
C PRO A 276 -2.79 4.23 -7.81
N GLN A 277 -3.98 4.78 -7.93
CA GLN A 277 -4.85 4.50 -9.08
C GLN A 277 -4.32 5.32 -10.26
N GLY A 278 -3.92 4.65 -11.35
CA GLY A 278 -3.35 5.32 -12.52
C GLY A 278 -4.24 6.42 -13.11
N SER A 279 -3.63 7.34 -13.88
CA SER A 279 -4.27 8.55 -14.42
C SER A 279 -5.49 8.29 -15.32
N ASN A 280 -5.61 7.10 -15.92
CA ASN A 280 -6.80 6.68 -16.66
C ASN A 280 -7.93 6.24 -15.71
N LYS A 281 -8.70 7.23 -15.22
CA LYS A 281 -9.86 7.10 -14.31
C LYS A 281 -10.96 6.12 -14.75
N ALA A 282 -10.88 5.57 -15.96
CA ALA A 282 -11.90 4.69 -16.55
C ALA A 282 -11.60 3.18 -16.44
N SER A 283 -10.38 2.77 -16.10
CA SER A 283 -9.97 1.37 -16.25
C SER A 283 -9.54 0.75 -14.92
N MET A 284 -10.53 0.25 -14.17
CA MET A 284 -10.39 -0.82 -13.17
C MET A 284 -9.66 -0.44 -11.86
N PHE A 285 -10.35 -0.55 -10.72
CA PHE A 285 -9.77 -0.25 -9.39
C PHE A 285 -8.70 -1.28 -9.03
N ARG A 286 -7.44 -0.87 -8.92
CA ARG A 286 -6.31 -1.78 -8.67
C ARG A 286 -6.13 -2.01 -7.17
N VAL A 287 -5.76 -3.24 -6.82
CA VAL A 287 -5.43 -3.67 -5.46
C VAL A 287 -4.05 -4.36 -5.46
N PRO A 288 -3.28 -4.27 -4.37
CA PRO A 288 -1.88 -4.72 -4.31
C PRO A 288 -1.62 -6.09 -4.93
N TRP A 289 -2.45 -7.05 -4.55
CA TRP A 289 -2.28 -8.44 -4.90
C TRP A 289 -2.68 -8.80 -6.34
N MET A 290 -3.19 -7.83 -7.09
CA MET A 290 -3.66 -8.00 -8.46
C MET A 290 -2.98 -7.01 -9.42
N SER A 291 -1.88 -6.40 -9.00
CA SER A 291 -1.09 -5.46 -9.80
C SER A 291 0.39 -5.49 -9.39
N SER A 292 1.19 -4.73 -10.14
CA SER A 292 2.56 -4.37 -9.83
C SER A 292 2.67 -2.85 -9.64
N ILE A 293 3.79 -2.40 -9.10
CA ILE A 293 4.17 -0.98 -9.08
C ILE A 293 5.26 -0.73 -10.13
N ALA A 294 5.05 0.32 -10.93
CA ALA A 294 6.09 0.96 -11.72
C ALA A 294 6.51 2.28 -11.06
N VAL A 295 7.80 2.58 -11.06
CA VAL A 295 8.37 3.84 -10.57
C VAL A 295 9.07 4.55 -11.71
N ASN A 296 8.68 5.80 -11.97
CA ASN A 296 9.29 6.62 -13.04
C ASN A 296 10.55 7.37 -12.55
N VAL A 297 11.23 8.05 -13.48
CA VAL A 297 12.44 8.83 -13.18
C VAL A 297 12.21 9.99 -12.18
N ALA A 298 10.96 10.44 -12.02
CA ALA A 298 10.56 11.46 -11.04
C ALA A 298 10.14 10.88 -9.67
N GLY A 299 10.31 9.56 -9.48
CA GLY A 299 10.00 8.86 -8.24
C GLY A 299 8.51 8.61 -8.02
N GLU A 300 7.68 8.83 -9.04
CA GLU A 300 6.23 8.63 -8.94
C GLU A 300 5.90 7.15 -9.10
N CYS A 301 5.14 6.62 -8.13
CA CYS A 301 4.67 5.24 -8.15
C CYS A 301 3.31 5.15 -8.85
N GLN A 302 3.17 4.23 -9.79
CA GLN A 302 1.90 3.92 -10.46
C GLN A 302 1.60 2.42 -10.41
N SER A 303 0.34 2.07 -10.13
CA SER A 303 -0.11 0.68 -10.28
C SER A 303 -0.33 0.32 -11.74
N VAL A 304 0.31 -0.77 -12.17
CA VAL A 304 0.32 -1.27 -13.54
C VAL A 304 0.03 -2.77 -13.58
N PHE A 305 -0.19 -3.33 -14.77
CA PHE A 305 0.02 -4.76 -14.96
C PHE A 305 1.46 -4.97 -15.42
N SER A 306 2.12 -6.02 -14.93
CA SER A 306 3.51 -6.33 -15.29
C SER A 306 3.71 -6.46 -16.80
N ALA A 307 2.74 -7.02 -17.53
CA ALA A 307 2.79 -7.10 -18.99
C ALA A 307 2.86 -5.74 -19.70
N ASP A 308 2.29 -4.68 -19.10
CA ASP A 308 2.28 -3.35 -19.71
C ASP A 308 3.67 -2.67 -19.66
N VAL A 309 4.54 -3.12 -18.75
CA VAL A 309 5.81 -2.44 -18.43
C VAL A 309 7.05 -3.33 -18.56
N ARG A 310 6.90 -4.66 -18.62
CA ARG A 310 8.04 -5.61 -18.63
C ARG A 310 9.04 -5.38 -19.77
N ASP A 311 8.59 -4.83 -20.89
CA ASP A 311 9.42 -4.58 -22.08
C ASP A 311 9.98 -3.16 -22.14
N THR A 312 9.64 -2.30 -21.18
CA THR A 312 10.06 -0.88 -21.11
C THR A 312 10.76 -0.51 -19.80
N HIS A 313 10.60 -1.33 -18.76
CA HIS A 313 11.14 -1.10 -17.42
C HIS A 313 12.14 -2.18 -17.03
N ASP A 314 13.01 -1.89 -16.07
CA ASP A 314 13.84 -2.87 -15.37
C ASP A 314 13.05 -3.49 -14.23
N LEU A 315 13.18 -4.81 -14.04
CA LEU A 315 12.67 -5.47 -12.84
C LEU A 315 13.68 -5.30 -11.70
N ILE A 316 13.27 -4.60 -10.64
CA ILE A 316 14.09 -4.36 -9.46
C ILE A 316 13.86 -5.46 -8.43
N TYR A 317 14.94 -5.90 -7.79
CA TYR A 317 14.92 -6.92 -6.76
C TYR A 317 15.24 -6.30 -5.39
N LYS A 318 14.58 -6.81 -4.35
CA LYS A 318 14.87 -6.49 -2.94
C LYS A 318 14.99 -7.80 -2.18
N ASN A 319 16.15 -8.05 -1.57
CA ASN A 319 16.47 -9.32 -0.89
C ASN A 319 16.20 -10.55 -1.79
N ASP A 320 16.75 -10.53 -3.02
CA ASP A 320 16.61 -11.56 -4.06
C ASP A 320 15.17 -11.84 -4.51
N LYS A 321 14.22 -10.97 -4.18
CA LYS A 321 12.81 -11.09 -4.58
C LYS A 321 12.42 -9.96 -5.54
N PRO A 322 11.67 -10.26 -6.60
CA PRO A 322 11.08 -9.23 -7.45
C PRO A 322 10.28 -8.22 -6.62
N TRP A 323 10.56 -6.93 -6.78
CA TRP A 323 10.05 -5.87 -5.92
C TRP A 323 9.15 -4.87 -6.66
N CYS A 324 9.64 -4.28 -7.74
CA CYS A 324 8.89 -3.34 -8.56
C CYS A 324 9.49 -3.24 -9.96
N TYR A 325 8.81 -2.55 -10.86
CA TYR A 325 9.35 -2.12 -12.15
C TYR A 325 9.88 -0.70 -12.03
N ARG A 326 11.08 -0.41 -12.53
CA ARG A 326 11.63 0.94 -12.62
C ARG A 326 11.80 1.34 -14.07
N GLU A 327 11.36 2.53 -14.43
CA GLU A 327 11.56 3.08 -15.78
C GLU A 327 13.02 2.97 -16.19
N ARG A 328 13.29 2.44 -17.40
CA ARG A 328 14.65 2.40 -17.93
C ARG A 328 15.07 3.81 -18.31
N HIS A 329 16.06 4.32 -17.59
CA HIS A 329 16.58 5.67 -17.81
C HIS A 329 18.09 5.72 -17.56
N PRO A 330 18.89 6.43 -18.38
CA PRO A 330 20.33 6.56 -18.19
C PRO A 330 20.76 7.08 -16.82
N LEU A 331 19.92 7.88 -16.17
CA LEU A 331 20.19 8.40 -14.82
C LEU A 331 20.24 7.32 -13.73
N PHE A 332 19.73 6.11 -13.99
CA PHE A 332 19.81 4.99 -13.05
C PHE A 332 21.00 4.06 -13.31
N GLN A 333 21.87 4.38 -14.27
CA GLN A 333 23.03 3.57 -14.62
C GLN A 333 24.26 4.12 -13.91
N PHE A 334 24.59 3.59 -12.73
CA PHE A 334 25.79 3.94 -11.96
C PHE A 334 26.96 3.05 -12.37
N ASP A 335 28.18 3.57 -12.28
CA ASP A 335 29.37 2.88 -12.81
C ASP A 335 29.77 1.66 -11.96
N SER A 336 29.35 1.63 -10.69
CA SER A 336 29.72 0.58 -9.73
C SER A 336 28.55 -0.35 -9.40
N ASP A 337 28.80 -1.65 -9.48
CA ASP A 337 27.87 -2.71 -9.05
C ASP A 337 27.58 -2.71 -7.54
N ASN A 338 28.38 -1.98 -6.74
CA ASN A 338 28.15 -1.84 -5.30
C ASN A 338 27.10 -0.77 -4.97
N VAL A 339 26.62 -0.01 -5.96
CA VAL A 339 25.61 1.02 -5.75
C VAL A 339 24.21 0.42 -5.87
N VAL A 340 23.44 0.51 -4.79
CA VAL A 340 22.04 0.13 -4.75
C VAL A 340 21.16 1.37 -4.82
N LEU A 341 20.12 1.28 -5.65
CA LEU A 341 19.10 2.29 -5.83
C LEU A 341 17.81 1.81 -5.16
N GLU A 342 17.44 2.39 -4.03
CA GLU A 342 16.23 2.04 -3.29
C GLU A 342 15.18 3.14 -3.40
N HIS A 343 14.03 2.82 -4.01
CA HIS A 343 12.92 3.77 -4.13
C HIS A 343 12.18 3.95 -2.80
N ILE A 344 11.96 5.21 -2.42
CA ILE A 344 11.25 5.61 -1.22
C ILE A 344 9.82 6.02 -1.60
N TYR A 345 8.82 5.43 -0.94
CA TYR A 345 7.42 5.84 -1.06
C TYR A 345 7.09 6.90 0.00
N PRO A 346 6.32 7.97 -0.30
CA PRO A 346 5.58 8.21 -1.54
C PRO A 346 6.42 8.70 -2.73
N ARG A 347 7.58 9.29 -2.48
CA ARG A 347 8.50 9.77 -3.53
C ARG A 347 9.91 9.93 -2.97
N GLY A 348 10.91 9.48 -3.73
CA GLY A 348 12.32 9.68 -3.45
C GLY A 348 13.18 8.48 -3.80
N LEU A 349 14.49 8.66 -3.73
CA LEU A 349 15.48 7.64 -4.03
C LEU A 349 16.61 7.67 -3.00
N ALA A 350 16.94 6.53 -2.41
CA ALA A 350 18.18 6.33 -1.69
C ALA A 350 19.22 5.69 -2.64
N ILE A 351 20.40 6.30 -2.70
CA ILE A 351 21.57 5.80 -3.42
C ILE A 351 22.56 5.35 -2.34
N ILE A 352 22.73 4.04 -2.21
CA ILE A 352 23.46 3.43 -1.11
C ILE A 352 24.68 2.71 -1.68
N ASN A 353 25.86 3.00 -1.14
CA ASN A 353 27.05 2.23 -1.44
C ASN A 353 27.18 1.04 -0.48
N LEU A 354 27.13 -0.18 -1.02
CA LEU A 354 27.30 -1.40 -0.22
C LEU A 354 28.77 -1.72 0.11
N SER A 355 29.72 -1.09 -0.59
CA SER A 355 31.14 -1.18 -0.22
C SER A 355 31.42 -0.20 0.93
N ALA A 356 32.27 -0.57 1.89
CA ALA A 356 32.57 0.25 3.07
C ALA A 356 32.82 1.75 2.75
N LYS A 357 32.60 2.63 3.73
CA LYS A 357 32.64 4.13 3.64
C LYS A 357 33.87 4.77 2.99
N THR A 358 34.87 4.01 2.57
CA THR A 358 36.08 4.47 1.86
C THR A 358 35.89 4.65 0.35
N SER A 359 34.85 4.08 -0.26
CA SER A 359 34.60 4.22 -1.71
C SER A 359 33.96 5.57 -2.04
N VAL A 360 34.30 6.13 -3.20
CA VAL A 360 33.84 7.45 -3.66
C VAL A 360 32.89 7.31 -4.86
N MET A 361 31.87 8.17 -4.93
CA MET A 361 31.01 8.29 -6.11
C MET A 361 31.76 9.03 -7.22
N SER A 362 31.75 8.50 -8.46
CA SER A 362 32.41 9.13 -9.60
C SER A 362 31.79 10.50 -9.91
N ALA A 363 32.55 11.42 -10.52
CA ALA A 363 32.01 12.73 -10.89
C ALA A 363 30.81 12.64 -11.85
N ALA A 364 30.81 11.63 -12.74
CA ALA A 364 29.69 11.34 -13.63
C ALA A 364 28.45 10.87 -12.85
N ASP A 365 28.62 9.97 -11.89
CA ASP A 365 27.53 9.48 -11.03
C ASP A 365 26.99 10.55 -10.08
N VAL A 366 27.85 11.43 -9.58
CA VAL A 366 27.42 12.62 -8.82
C VAL A 366 26.53 13.52 -9.66
N GLU A 367 26.86 13.73 -10.94
CA GLU A 367 25.99 14.53 -11.82
C GLU A 367 24.67 13.82 -12.12
N LYS A 368 24.67 12.49 -12.34
CA LYS A 368 23.43 11.71 -12.45
C LYS A 368 22.55 11.86 -11.20
N ALA A 369 23.14 11.79 -10.01
CA ALA A 369 22.44 11.97 -8.74
C ALA A 369 21.86 13.39 -8.58
N ARG A 370 22.58 14.42 -9.03
CA ARG A 370 22.07 15.81 -9.07
C ARG A 370 20.92 15.98 -10.05
N GLU A 371 20.99 15.41 -11.24
CA GLU A 371 19.87 15.44 -12.21
C GLU A 371 18.63 14.73 -11.63
N LEU A 372 18.81 13.58 -11.00
CA LEU A 372 17.73 12.91 -10.26
C LEU A 372 17.20 13.80 -9.13
N ARG A 373 18.06 14.55 -8.44
CA ARG A 373 17.66 15.46 -7.36
C ARG A 373 16.79 16.63 -7.83
N ARG A 374 16.94 17.06 -9.09
CA ARG A 374 16.03 18.04 -9.73
C ARG A 374 14.64 17.45 -9.99
N LEU A 375 14.54 16.13 -10.11
CA LEU A 375 13.31 15.40 -10.42
C LEU A 375 12.63 14.78 -9.20
N GLN A 376 13.35 14.50 -8.11
CA GLN A 376 12.82 13.88 -6.89
C GLN A 376 13.79 14.07 -5.71
N PRO A 377 13.35 13.90 -4.45
CA PRO A 377 14.29 13.83 -3.32
C PRO A 377 15.28 12.68 -3.50
N VAL A 378 16.58 12.96 -3.35
CA VAL A 378 17.65 11.97 -3.45
C VAL A 378 18.43 11.98 -2.15
N TYR A 379 18.59 10.81 -1.54
CA TYR A 379 19.40 10.59 -0.36
C TYR A 379 20.62 9.76 -0.75
N VAL A 380 21.79 10.11 -0.25
CA VAL A 380 23.04 9.38 -0.49
C VAL A 380 23.57 8.84 0.83
N PHE A 381 24.08 7.61 0.81
CA PHE A 381 24.62 6.95 2.00
C PHE A 381 25.89 6.17 1.67
N ASP A 382 26.84 6.22 2.61
CA ASP A 382 28.05 5.40 2.65
C ASP A 382 29.09 5.70 1.55
N PHE A 383 29.15 6.94 1.08
CA PHE A 383 30.19 7.42 0.15
C PHE A 383 31.22 8.29 0.88
N GLY A 384 32.51 8.04 0.68
CA GLY A 384 33.59 8.78 1.34
C GLY A 384 33.73 10.24 0.90
N ASN A 385 33.14 10.61 -0.24
CA ASN A 385 33.16 11.97 -0.80
C ASN A 385 31.83 12.71 -0.69
N LEU A 386 30.82 12.17 -0.02
CA LEU A 386 29.51 12.80 0.16
C LEU A 386 29.07 12.72 1.63
N THR A 387 28.29 13.70 2.07
CA THR A 387 27.65 13.65 3.40
C THR A 387 26.41 12.77 3.34
N ASP A 388 26.29 11.82 4.26
CA ASP A 388 25.10 10.96 4.39
C ASP A 388 23.84 11.81 4.61
N GLY A 389 22.78 11.55 3.86
CA GLY A 389 21.50 12.24 3.99
C GLY A 389 20.97 12.80 2.67
N LEU A 390 20.14 13.84 2.75
CA LEU A 390 19.55 14.48 1.57
C LEU A 390 20.65 15.16 0.74
N LEU A 391 20.74 14.81 -0.53
CA LEU A 391 21.68 15.42 -1.45
C LEU A 391 21.32 16.90 -1.67
N GLU A 392 22.24 17.78 -1.28
CA GLU A 392 22.13 19.22 -1.49
C GLU A 392 22.31 19.58 -2.97
N GLU A 393 21.60 20.61 -3.45
CA GLU A 393 21.67 21.05 -4.85
C GLU A 393 23.01 21.72 -5.19
N GLU A 394 23.63 22.37 -4.20
CA GLU A 394 25.00 22.87 -4.28
C GLU A 394 25.90 21.94 -3.45
N LEU A 395 26.77 21.17 -4.10
CA LEU A 395 27.85 20.52 -3.38
C LEU A 395 28.78 21.62 -2.89
N VAL A 396 28.83 21.85 -1.57
CA VAL A 396 30.03 22.41 -0.96
C VAL A 396 31.12 21.36 -1.15
N LEU A 397 31.82 21.44 -2.28
CA LEU A 397 33.13 20.83 -2.42
C LEU A 397 33.94 21.34 -1.22
N HIS A 398 34.46 20.45 -0.39
CA HIS A 398 35.51 20.84 0.54
C HIS A 398 36.67 21.36 -0.31
N GLU A 399 36.75 22.68 -0.45
CA GLU A 399 37.83 23.39 -1.10
C GLU A 399 39.05 23.38 -0.17
N GLN A 400 39.52 22.20 0.20
CA GLN A 400 40.75 21.99 0.95
C GLN A 400 41.39 20.69 0.49
N LEU A 401 41.97 20.73 -0.71
CA LEU A 401 43.15 19.92 -1.10
C LEU A 401 43.80 20.38 -2.43
N LEU A 402 43.48 21.58 -2.93
CA LEU A 402 44.12 22.19 -4.11
C LEU A 402 44.48 23.67 -3.88
N LYS A 403 45.03 24.00 -2.69
CA LYS A 403 45.83 25.22 -2.46
C LYS A 403 46.93 24.88 -1.46
N GLY A 404 47.96 24.22 -1.94
CA GLY A 404 49.13 23.83 -1.15
C GLY A 404 50.39 23.74 -1.98
N ASP A 405 50.44 24.43 -3.12
CA ASP A 405 51.67 24.75 -3.84
C ASP A 405 51.48 26.18 -4.37
N ILE A 406 52.53 26.99 -4.25
CA ILE A 406 52.60 28.44 -4.56
C ILE A 406 52.25 29.36 -3.38
N LEU A 407 53.20 29.49 -2.46
CA LEU A 407 53.84 30.76 -2.04
C LEU A 407 54.47 30.57 -0.67
N LEU A 408 55.80 30.52 -0.62
CA LEU A 408 56.65 31.20 0.36
C LEU A 408 58.11 30.83 0.05
N GLY A 409 58.68 31.57 -0.89
CA GLY A 409 60.11 31.60 -1.13
C GLY A 409 60.47 33.03 -1.48
N GLU A 410 60.73 33.86 -0.46
CA GLU A 410 61.82 34.86 -0.45
C GLU A 410 61.81 35.72 0.85
N LYS A 411 62.97 35.69 1.51
CA LYS A 411 63.64 36.69 2.38
C LYS A 411 63.17 36.86 3.84
N GLU A 412 64.01 36.38 4.77
CA GLU A 412 64.99 37.14 5.63
C GLU A 412 64.28 37.87 6.78
N VAL A 413 64.61 37.67 8.06
CA VAL A 413 65.81 38.21 8.75
C VAL A 413 66.15 37.38 10.00
N ALA A 414 67.45 37.33 10.27
CA ALA A 414 68.22 36.74 11.37
C ALA A 414 67.73 36.95 12.83
N ALA A 415 68.04 35.96 13.67
CA ALA A 415 68.73 36.12 14.96
C ALA A 415 69.16 34.74 15.49
N GLU A 416 70.45 34.41 15.32
CA GLU A 416 71.17 33.50 16.21
C GLU A 416 71.56 34.29 17.47
N ASP A 417 71.31 33.73 18.66
CA ASP A 417 72.40 33.42 19.61
C ASP A 417 71.90 32.75 20.91
N GLU A 418 72.52 31.60 21.18
CA GLU A 418 72.98 31.04 22.46
C GLU A 418 72.09 31.04 23.72
N LEU A 419 71.87 29.83 24.28
CA LEU A 419 72.53 29.44 25.55
C LEU A 419 72.34 27.95 25.91
N LEU A 420 73.47 27.35 26.28
CA LEU A 420 73.72 26.00 26.80
C LEU A 420 72.94 25.66 28.08
N VAL A 421 72.49 24.40 28.23
CA VAL A 421 72.95 23.39 29.23
C VAL A 421 72.68 21.99 28.68
#